data_AF-B0Z432-F1
#
_entry.id   AF-B0Z432-F1
#
_cell.length_a   1.000
_cell.length_b   1.000
_cell.length_c   1.000
_cell.angle_alpha   90.00
_cell.angle_beta   90.00
_cell.angle_gamma   90.00
#
_symmetry.space_group_name_H-M   'P 1'
#
loop_
_entity.id
_entity.type
_entity.pdbx_description
1 polymer ?
#
loop_
_entity_poly.entity_id
_entity_poly.type
_entity_poly.pdbx_seq_one_letter_code
_entity_poly.pdbx_strand_id
1 'polypeptide(L)'
;THPDDFPVEKLTSFAVMQLMLNLHNPQNKNPYKQEMLEQFHADIQDHLSEYIHSINQLPHSNPELMDDHFYRKILRVANSASSDENKCRALFVLFGLLSTLNKPTLYDKINKLRNNIFTGIHTIEVIHTGHDFDSTEPRPAFAIAPNVFCIYKDENRIYLPLSHNITLCFITGTALHFRPRIDVFSPRPERLKCCHDRSLNFYNVSFDYTDNVMTTIDMYNVGTSSTFYSAYELSKLNEYLDKRQRI
;
A
#
# COMPACT_ATOMS: atom_id res chain seq x y z
N THR A 1 -12.10 12.07 23.33
CA THR A 1 -11.58 11.17 22.29
C THR A 1 -12.55 10.03 22.13
N HIS A 2 -13.36 10.04 21.06
CA HIS A 2 -14.47 9.09 20.87
C HIS A 2 -14.01 7.79 20.18
N PRO A 3 -14.74 6.66 20.33
CA PRO A 3 -14.29 5.34 19.89
C PRO A 3 -14.34 5.04 18.37
N ASP A 4 -14.79 5.95 17.50
CA ASP A 4 -15.36 5.52 16.21
C ASP A 4 -14.90 6.33 14.97
N ASP A 5 -13.65 6.80 14.92
CA ASP A 5 -13.11 7.33 13.67
C ASP A 5 -12.79 6.16 12.72
N PHE A 6 -13.66 5.93 11.74
CA PHE A 6 -13.43 4.96 10.67
C PHE A 6 -12.02 5.15 10.09
N PRO A 7 -11.18 4.09 10.01
CA PRO A 7 -9.75 4.24 9.74
C PRO A 7 -9.44 4.52 8.27
N VAL A 8 -10.24 5.35 7.57
CA VAL A 8 -10.01 5.74 6.16
C VAL A 8 -8.60 6.23 6.00
N GLU A 9 -8.21 7.24 6.79
CA GLU A 9 -6.93 7.90 6.60
C GLU A 9 -5.79 6.94 6.84
N LYS A 10 -5.90 6.09 7.86
CA LYS A 10 -4.89 5.07 8.14
C LYS A 10 -4.78 4.05 7.01
N LEU A 11 -5.90 3.54 6.50
CA LEU A 11 -5.91 2.51 5.45
C LEU A 11 -5.51 3.07 4.08
N THR A 12 -5.94 4.29 3.75
CA THR A 12 -5.56 4.98 2.51
C THR A 12 -4.11 5.44 2.54
N SER A 13 -3.60 5.94 3.67
CA SER A 13 -2.18 6.24 3.86
C SER A 13 -1.32 4.97 3.75
N PHE A 14 -1.76 3.87 4.37
CA PHE A 14 -1.11 2.58 4.21
C PHE A 14 -1.08 2.14 2.74
N ALA A 15 -2.20 2.27 2.03
CA ALA A 15 -2.30 1.95 0.62
C ALA A 15 -1.31 2.78 -0.22
N VAL A 16 -1.28 4.11 -0.07
CA VAL A 16 -0.31 4.95 -0.78
C VAL A 16 1.13 4.57 -0.45
N MET A 17 1.43 4.21 0.80
CA MET A 17 2.77 3.72 1.15
C MET A 17 3.11 2.44 0.41
N GLN A 18 2.17 1.48 0.29
CA GLN A 18 2.39 0.27 -0.51
C GLN A 18 2.65 0.60 -1.98
N LEU A 19 1.95 1.58 -2.56
CA LEU A 19 2.18 2.04 -3.92
C LEU A 19 3.61 2.56 -4.07
N MET A 20 4.04 3.44 -3.16
CA MET A 20 5.39 4.01 -3.16
C MET A 20 6.48 2.95 -3.02
N LEU A 21 6.32 2.03 -2.06
CA LEU A 21 7.27 0.93 -1.87
C LEU A 21 7.33 0.03 -3.11
N ASN A 22 6.18 -0.21 -3.75
CA ASN A 22 6.13 -1.01 -4.96
C ASN A 22 6.77 -0.30 -6.17
N LEU A 23 6.78 1.04 -6.22
CA LEU A 23 7.57 1.77 -7.22
C LEU A 23 9.08 1.53 -7.06
N HIS A 24 9.56 1.19 -5.88
CA HIS A 24 10.97 0.80 -5.68
C HIS A 24 11.22 -0.70 -5.88
N ASN A 25 10.18 -1.53 -6.02
CA ASN A 25 10.31 -2.98 -6.18
C ASN A 25 10.91 -3.34 -7.56
N PRO A 26 12.07 -4.01 -7.65
CA PRO A 26 12.66 -4.43 -8.92
C PRO A 26 11.77 -5.36 -9.75
N GLN A 27 10.83 -6.07 -9.10
CA GLN A 27 9.92 -6.99 -9.77
C GLN A 27 8.70 -6.29 -10.38
N ASN A 28 8.43 -5.03 -10.03
CA ASN A 28 7.37 -4.22 -10.63
C ASN A 28 7.72 -3.89 -12.10
N LYS A 29 6.90 -4.39 -13.03
CA LYS A 29 7.01 -4.23 -14.48
C LYS A 29 6.11 -3.12 -15.04
N ASN A 30 5.49 -2.29 -14.20
CA ASN A 30 4.69 -1.18 -14.69
C ASN A 30 5.57 -0.32 -15.63
N PRO A 31 5.21 -0.18 -16.93
CA PRO A 31 6.03 0.52 -17.91
C PRO A 31 6.25 2.00 -17.56
N TYR A 32 5.35 2.59 -16.76
CA TYR A 32 5.42 3.98 -16.30
C TYR A 32 6.13 4.14 -14.95
N LYS A 33 6.65 3.05 -14.34
CA LYS A 33 7.29 3.07 -13.02
C LYS A 33 8.39 4.12 -12.91
N GLN A 34 9.27 4.18 -13.91
CA GLN A 34 10.43 5.06 -13.89
C GLN A 34 10.01 6.53 -14.01
N GLU A 35 9.08 6.83 -14.92
CA GLU A 35 8.50 8.16 -15.06
C GLU A 35 7.79 8.62 -13.78
N MET A 36 7.02 7.73 -13.13
CA MET A 36 6.36 8.04 -11.86
C MET A 36 7.38 8.34 -10.75
N LEU A 37 8.44 7.54 -10.62
CA LEU A 37 9.53 7.79 -9.67
C LEU A 37 10.22 9.13 -9.94
N GLU A 38 10.49 9.43 -11.21
CA GLU A 38 11.12 10.68 -11.63
C GLU A 38 10.23 11.88 -11.28
N GLN A 39 8.91 11.83 -11.50
CA GLN A 39 8.00 12.91 -11.11
C GLN A 39 8.01 13.20 -9.60
N PHE A 40 8.13 12.15 -8.76
CA PHE A 40 8.22 12.33 -7.32
C PHE A 40 9.59 12.88 -6.88
N HIS A 41 10.67 12.39 -7.48
CA HIS A 41 12.04 12.79 -7.13
C HIS A 41 12.39 14.18 -7.66
N ALA A 42 11.96 14.54 -8.88
CA ALA A 42 12.28 15.80 -9.54
C ALA A 42 11.90 17.00 -8.67
N ASP A 43 10.74 16.95 -8.02
CA ASP A 43 10.30 18.04 -7.12
C ASP A 43 11.24 18.31 -5.96
N ILE A 44 11.75 17.24 -5.34
CA ILE A 44 12.68 17.34 -4.21
C ILE A 44 14.06 17.74 -4.72
N GLN A 45 14.45 17.24 -5.89
CA GLN A 45 15.71 17.56 -6.53
C GLN A 45 15.79 19.04 -6.93
N ASP A 46 14.76 19.56 -7.58
CA ASP A 46 14.69 20.94 -8.06
C ASP A 46 14.71 21.95 -6.91
N HIS A 47 14.18 21.58 -5.74
CA HIS A 47 14.09 22.44 -4.55
C HIS A 47 14.97 21.95 -3.39
N LEU A 48 15.99 21.11 -3.65
CA LEU A 48 16.75 20.45 -2.59
C LEU A 48 17.40 21.44 -1.62
N SER A 49 17.98 22.52 -2.14
CA SER A 49 18.63 23.55 -1.32
C SER A 49 17.65 24.24 -0.37
N GLU A 50 16.42 24.50 -0.82
CA GLU A 50 15.35 25.11 -0.02
C GLU A 50 14.86 24.17 1.08
N TYR A 51 14.70 22.88 0.75
CA TYR A 51 14.37 21.86 1.73
C TYR A 51 15.48 21.72 2.79
N ILE A 52 16.75 21.64 2.39
CA ILE A 52 17.88 21.56 3.33
C ILE A 52 17.91 22.79 4.24
N HIS A 53 17.72 23.99 3.69
CA HIS A 53 17.65 25.21 4.48
C HIS A 53 16.53 25.13 5.53
N SER A 54 15.31 24.79 5.09
CA SER A 54 14.14 24.68 5.97
C SER A 54 14.32 23.61 7.05
N ILE A 55 14.87 22.44 6.69
CA ILE A 55 15.19 21.36 7.64
C ILE A 55 16.17 21.85 8.71
N ASN A 56 17.20 22.60 8.33
CA ASN A 56 18.19 23.13 9.27
C ASN A 56 17.62 24.21 10.21
N GLN A 57 16.49 24.83 9.87
CA GLN A 57 15.79 25.75 10.76
C GLN A 57 14.84 25.05 11.75
N LEU A 58 14.50 23.77 11.54
CA LEU A 58 13.56 23.04 12.42
C LEU A 58 13.94 23.07 13.91
N PRO A 59 15.21 22.86 14.31
CA PRO A 59 15.58 22.91 15.73
C PRO A 59 15.32 24.26 16.41
N HIS A 60 15.23 25.34 15.63
CA HIS A 60 15.00 26.69 16.14
C HIS A 60 13.54 27.13 16.02
N SER A 61 12.89 26.78 14.90
CA SER A 61 11.51 27.19 14.58
C SER A 61 10.46 26.28 15.23
N ASN A 62 10.72 24.98 15.29
CA ASN A 62 9.80 23.96 15.83
C ASN A 62 10.59 22.93 16.66
N PRO A 63 11.17 23.34 17.80
CA PRO A 63 12.03 22.47 18.61
C PRO A 63 11.28 21.21 19.09
N GLU A 64 9.96 21.27 19.31
CA GLU A 64 9.16 20.11 19.70
C GLU A 64 9.20 18.95 18.68
N LEU A 65 9.39 19.24 17.39
CA LEU A 65 9.49 18.19 16.37
C LEU A 65 10.78 17.38 16.50
N MET A 66 11.82 17.94 17.13
CA MET A 66 13.12 17.28 17.28
C MET A 66 13.12 16.14 18.30
N ASP A 67 12.07 16.02 19.13
CA ASP A 67 11.90 14.88 20.04
C ASP A 67 11.60 13.60 19.25
N ASP A 68 10.98 13.72 18.08
CA ASP A 68 10.62 12.60 17.23
C ASP A 68 11.81 12.14 16.35
N HIS A 69 12.01 10.82 16.30
CA HIS A 69 13.13 10.18 15.61
C HIS A 69 13.13 10.41 14.10
N PHE A 70 11.96 10.62 13.47
CA PHE A 70 11.86 10.91 12.04
C PHE A 70 12.49 12.27 11.70
N TYR A 71 12.15 13.33 12.42
CA TYR A 71 12.73 14.66 12.17
C TYR A 71 14.23 14.70 12.47
N ARG A 72 14.69 14.02 13.53
CA ARG A 72 16.14 13.81 13.77
C ARG A 72 16.82 13.07 12.62
N LYS A 73 16.16 12.10 12.00
CA LYS A 73 16.71 11.40 10.82
C LYS A 73 16.73 12.32 9.60
N ILE A 74 15.70 13.11 9.36
CA ILE A 74 15.63 14.10 8.28
C ILE A 74 16.77 15.12 8.42
N LEU A 75 16.97 15.69 9.61
CA LEU A 75 18.08 16.61 9.88
C LEU A 75 19.44 15.98 9.61
N ARG A 76 19.63 14.72 10.01
CA ARG A 76 20.87 13.97 9.71
C ARG A 76 21.07 13.72 8.22
N VAL A 77 20.01 13.43 7.47
CA VAL A 77 20.09 13.21 6.01
C VAL A 77 20.46 14.51 5.29
N ALA A 78 19.82 15.63 5.64
CA ALA A 78 20.12 16.94 5.04
C ALA A 78 21.60 17.31 5.19
N ASN A 79 22.16 17.08 6.39
CA ASN A 79 23.54 17.40 6.75
C ASN A 79 24.55 16.28 6.45
N SER A 80 24.13 15.18 5.81
CA SER A 80 25.04 14.09 5.45
C SER A 80 25.99 14.49 4.31
N ALA A 81 27.12 13.78 4.20
CA ALA A 81 28.07 13.93 3.09
C ALA A 81 27.67 13.13 1.83
N SER A 82 26.48 12.52 1.81
CA SER A 82 25.98 11.77 0.65
C SER A 82 25.71 12.69 -0.55
N SER A 83 25.69 12.11 -1.76
CA SER A 83 25.31 12.84 -2.98
C SER A 83 23.88 13.39 -2.88
N ASP A 84 23.62 14.47 -3.60
CA ASP A 84 22.30 15.13 -3.65
C ASP A 84 21.20 14.16 -4.10
N GLU A 85 21.48 13.29 -5.07
CA GLU A 85 20.54 12.25 -5.50
C GLU A 85 20.15 11.31 -4.33
N ASN A 86 21.13 10.85 -3.55
CA ASN A 86 20.89 9.98 -2.41
C ASN A 86 20.13 10.71 -1.29
N LYS A 87 20.41 12.01 -1.09
CA LYS A 87 19.64 12.86 -0.16
C LYS A 87 18.20 12.97 -0.63
N CYS A 88 17.95 13.26 -1.90
CA CYS A 88 16.61 13.40 -2.46
C CYS A 88 15.78 12.13 -2.25
N ARG A 89 16.34 10.95 -2.60
CA ARG A 89 15.69 9.65 -2.38
C ARG A 89 15.37 9.39 -0.91
N ALA A 90 16.30 9.68 -0.01
CA ALA A 90 16.10 9.48 1.41
C ALA A 90 15.06 10.46 2.00
N LEU A 91 15.11 11.74 1.61
CA LEU A 91 14.14 12.76 2.03
C LEU A 91 12.74 12.44 1.50
N PHE A 92 12.62 11.98 0.25
CA PHE A 92 11.35 11.53 -0.32
C PHE A 92 10.67 10.46 0.55
N VAL A 93 11.42 9.40 0.92
CA VAL A 93 10.90 8.33 1.76
C VAL A 93 10.51 8.86 3.14
N LEU A 94 11.35 9.69 3.77
CA LEU A 94 11.08 10.22 5.11
C LEU A 94 9.88 11.16 5.14
N PHE A 95 9.74 12.04 4.15
CA PHE A 95 8.58 12.90 4.01
C PHE A 95 7.30 12.11 3.69
N GLY A 96 7.39 11.07 2.86
CA GLY A 96 6.26 10.17 2.60
C GLY A 96 5.82 9.43 3.87
N LEU A 97 6.76 8.97 4.69
CA LEU A 97 6.47 8.37 5.99
C LEU A 97 5.82 9.38 6.95
N LEU A 98 6.30 10.61 7.03
CA LEU A 98 5.64 11.66 7.83
C LEU A 98 4.21 11.92 7.34
N SER A 99 4.03 12.06 6.02
CA SER A 99 2.71 12.26 5.39
C SER A 99 1.73 11.14 5.76
N THR A 100 2.15 9.89 5.59
CA THR A 100 1.30 8.71 5.86
C THR A 100 0.98 8.54 7.34
N LEU A 101 1.85 9.03 8.23
CA LEU A 101 1.62 9.08 9.67
C LEU A 101 0.83 10.32 10.11
N ASN A 102 0.31 11.12 9.18
CA ASN A 102 -0.36 12.40 9.42
C ASN A 102 0.47 13.36 10.30
N LYS A 103 1.80 13.33 10.12
CA LYS A 103 2.74 14.24 10.80
C LYS A 103 3.09 15.42 9.88
N PRO A 104 3.39 16.60 10.46
CA PRO A 104 3.89 17.74 9.69
C PRO A 104 5.05 17.35 8.76
N THR A 105 4.99 17.79 7.52
CA THR A 105 5.98 17.47 6.49
C THR A 105 6.15 18.68 5.58
N LEU A 106 7.38 18.89 5.09
CA LEU A 106 7.65 19.94 4.11
C LEU A 106 7.20 19.54 2.69
N TYR A 107 6.83 18.27 2.49
CA TYR A 107 6.45 17.71 1.20
C TYR A 107 5.10 16.99 1.32
N ASP A 108 4.08 17.58 0.68
CA ASP A 108 2.67 17.18 0.79
C ASP A 108 2.14 16.43 -0.45
N LYS A 109 2.99 16.14 -1.45
CA LYS A 109 2.55 15.45 -2.69
C LYS A 109 1.95 14.07 -2.39
N ILE A 110 2.39 13.39 -1.34
CA ILE A 110 1.86 12.07 -0.95
C ILE A 110 0.43 12.17 -0.44
N ASN A 111 0.10 13.17 0.37
CA ASN A 111 -1.29 13.40 0.81
C ASN A 111 -2.17 13.83 -0.35
N LYS A 112 -1.68 14.70 -1.24
CA LYS A 112 -2.40 15.07 -2.47
C LYS A 112 -2.68 13.85 -3.35
N LEU A 113 -1.70 12.97 -3.53
CA LEU A 113 -1.87 11.71 -4.26
C LEU A 113 -2.92 10.81 -3.60
N ARG A 114 -2.82 10.62 -2.28
CA ARG A 114 -3.80 9.85 -1.50
C ARG A 114 -5.21 10.38 -1.72
N ASN A 115 -5.40 11.68 -1.52
CA ASN A 115 -6.69 12.31 -1.65
C ASN A 115 -7.22 12.17 -3.08
N ASN A 116 -6.38 12.34 -4.10
CA ASN A 116 -6.77 12.18 -5.50
C ASN A 116 -7.20 10.74 -5.85
N ILE A 117 -6.43 9.72 -5.42
CA ILE A 117 -6.72 8.31 -5.71
C ILE A 117 -8.00 7.87 -4.98
N PHE A 118 -8.15 8.30 -3.73
CA PHE A 118 -9.16 7.82 -2.80
C PHE A 118 -10.27 8.84 -2.53
N THR A 119 -10.48 9.78 -3.45
CA THR A 119 -11.61 10.72 -3.36
C THR A 119 -12.92 9.94 -3.39
N GLY A 120 -13.81 10.25 -2.44
CA GLY A 120 -15.14 9.67 -2.41
C GLY A 120 -15.18 8.21 -1.94
N ILE A 121 -14.20 7.73 -1.17
CA ILE A 121 -14.35 6.44 -0.50
C ILE A 121 -15.57 6.50 0.41
N HIS A 122 -16.42 5.48 0.33
CA HIS A 122 -17.50 5.29 1.30
C HIS A 122 -17.52 3.89 1.91
N THR A 123 -16.78 2.93 1.35
CA THR A 123 -16.73 1.55 1.84
C THR A 123 -15.35 0.96 1.58
N ILE A 124 -14.84 0.23 2.57
CA ILE A 124 -13.65 -0.59 2.41
C ILE A 124 -14.08 -2.04 2.58
N GLU A 125 -13.85 -2.86 1.57
CA GLU A 125 -14.11 -4.28 1.62
C GLU A 125 -12.81 -5.02 1.92
N VAL A 126 -12.87 -6.03 2.80
CA VAL A 126 -11.80 -6.98 3.05
C VAL A 126 -12.21 -8.30 2.41
N ILE A 127 -11.48 -8.73 1.40
CA ILE A 127 -11.72 -9.99 0.70
C ILE A 127 -10.77 -11.03 1.29
N HIS A 128 -11.30 -11.98 2.04
CA HIS A 128 -10.54 -13.06 2.66
C HIS A 128 -10.89 -14.40 2.02
N THR A 129 -9.89 -15.15 1.57
CA THR A 129 -10.12 -16.39 0.83
C THR A 129 -10.64 -17.56 1.66
N GLY A 130 -10.81 -17.39 2.98
CA GLY A 130 -11.30 -18.45 3.88
C GLY A 130 -10.20 -19.41 4.36
N HIS A 131 -8.94 -19.09 4.04
CA HIS A 131 -7.77 -19.89 4.37
C HIS A 131 -6.82 -19.13 5.30
N ASP A 132 -6.19 -19.88 6.20
CA ASP A 132 -5.21 -19.32 7.13
C ASP A 132 -4.02 -18.71 6.38
N PHE A 133 -3.43 -17.67 6.98
CA PHE A 133 -2.29 -16.95 6.42
C PHE A 133 -1.03 -17.81 6.27
N ASP A 134 -0.87 -18.81 7.14
CA ASP A 134 0.23 -19.76 7.18
C ASP A 134 -0.19 -21.14 6.64
N SER A 135 -1.36 -21.23 5.99
CA SER A 135 -1.84 -22.49 5.43
C SER A 135 -0.88 -23.02 4.37
N THR A 136 -0.40 -24.24 4.60
CA THR A 136 0.46 -25.01 3.69
C THR A 136 -0.34 -25.95 2.77
N GLU A 137 -1.68 -25.92 2.85
CA GLU A 137 -2.54 -26.81 2.06
C GLU A 137 -2.44 -26.49 0.55
N PRO A 138 -2.40 -27.51 -0.34
CA PRO A 138 -2.37 -27.32 -1.78
C PRO A 138 -3.63 -26.59 -2.25
N ARG A 139 -3.46 -25.45 -2.92
CA ARG A 139 -4.56 -24.67 -3.48
C ARG A 139 -4.11 -23.77 -4.62
N PRO A 140 -5.03 -23.33 -5.49
CA PRO A 140 -4.80 -22.20 -6.38
C PRO A 140 -4.37 -20.98 -5.56
N ALA A 141 -3.08 -20.65 -5.60
CA ALA A 141 -2.56 -19.41 -5.03
C ALA A 141 -2.62 -18.33 -6.12
N PHE A 142 -3.66 -17.51 -6.07
CA PHE A 142 -3.91 -16.39 -7.00
C PHE A 142 -3.22 -15.12 -6.51
N ALA A 143 -1.90 -15.20 -6.30
CA ALA A 143 -1.17 -14.13 -5.64
C ALA A 143 -0.09 -13.58 -6.54
N ILE A 144 -0.41 -13.06 -7.72
CA ILE A 144 0.60 -12.34 -8.50
C ILE A 144 0.71 -10.93 -7.89
N ALA A 145 1.85 -10.69 -7.23
CA ALA A 145 2.34 -9.38 -6.80
C ALA A 145 1.56 -8.71 -5.65
N PRO A 146 1.83 -9.09 -4.39
CA PRO A 146 1.43 -8.25 -3.26
C PRO A 146 1.91 -6.81 -3.50
N ASN A 147 1.04 -5.84 -3.18
CA ASN A 147 1.27 -4.40 -3.33
C ASN A 147 1.17 -3.83 -4.76
N VAL A 148 0.68 -4.60 -5.75
CA VAL A 148 0.26 -4.02 -7.04
C VAL A 148 -1.19 -3.55 -6.96
N PHE A 149 -1.39 -2.26 -7.19
CA PHE A 149 -2.72 -1.65 -7.25
C PHE A 149 -3.45 -2.06 -8.54
N CYS A 150 -4.65 -2.61 -8.39
CA CYS A 150 -5.59 -2.80 -9.50
C CYS A 150 -6.68 -1.73 -9.41
N ILE A 151 -6.62 -0.75 -10.32
CA ILE A 151 -7.59 0.34 -10.40
C ILE A 151 -8.66 -0.05 -11.42
N TYR A 152 -9.75 -0.64 -10.93
CA TYR A 152 -10.87 -1.07 -11.75
C TYR A 152 -11.90 0.06 -11.86
N LYS A 153 -11.60 1.02 -12.74
CA LYS A 153 -12.33 2.29 -12.87
C LYS A 153 -13.81 2.10 -13.23
N ASP A 154 -14.12 1.12 -14.08
CA ASP A 154 -15.48 0.88 -14.57
C ASP A 154 -16.46 0.51 -13.43
N GLU A 155 -15.94 -0.04 -12.32
CA GLU A 155 -16.72 -0.37 -11.12
C GLU A 155 -16.43 0.55 -9.92
N ASN A 156 -15.61 1.59 -10.10
CA ASN A 156 -15.11 2.44 -9.00
C ASN A 156 -14.46 1.64 -7.87
N ARG A 157 -13.64 0.65 -8.23
CA ARG A 157 -12.95 -0.21 -7.27
C ARG A 157 -11.44 -0.06 -7.37
N ILE A 158 -10.79 0.01 -6.22
CA ILE A 158 -9.33 -0.05 -6.12
C ILE A 158 -8.98 -1.25 -5.27
N TYR A 159 -8.38 -2.27 -5.87
CA TYR A 159 -7.90 -3.43 -5.14
C TYR A 159 -6.43 -3.25 -4.75
N LEU A 160 -6.14 -3.55 -3.50
CA LEU A 160 -4.81 -3.64 -2.92
C LEU A 160 -4.63 -5.06 -2.32
N PRO A 161 -4.05 -5.99 -3.09
CA PRO A 161 -3.70 -7.31 -2.60
C PRO A 161 -2.57 -7.19 -1.57
N LEU A 162 -2.80 -7.72 -0.36
CA LEU A 162 -1.83 -7.67 0.74
C LEU A 162 -1.07 -8.99 0.88
N SER A 163 -1.75 -10.09 0.62
CA SER A 163 -1.23 -11.45 0.70
C SER A 163 -2.00 -12.36 -0.25
N HIS A 164 -1.59 -13.61 -0.34
CA HIS A 164 -2.27 -14.64 -1.15
C HIS A 164 -3.69 -14.99 -0.67
N ASN A 165 -4.10 -14.49 0.49
CA ASN A 165 -5.39 -14.80 1.11
C ASN A 165 -6.19 -13.56 1.55
N ILE A 166 -5.63 -12.35 1.45
CA ILE A 166 -6.29 -11.10 1.81
C ILE A 166 -6.04 -9.99 0.79
N THR A 167 -7.13 -9.33 0.41
CA THR A 167 -7.12 -8.11 -0.40
C THR A 167 -8.00 -7.03 0.26
N LEU A 168 -7.54 -5.78 0.23
CA LEU A 168 -8.40 -4.62 0.49
C LEU A 168 -9.01 -4.14 -0.82
N CYS A 169 -10.30 -3.85 -0.84
CA CYS A 169 -10.97 -3.16 -1.94
C CYS A 169 -11.52 -1.83 -1.42
N PHE A 170 -11.14 -0.73 -2.06
CA PHE A 170 -11.68 0.59 -1.77
C PHE A 170 -12.76 0.89 -2.81
N ILE A 171 -13.99 1.11 -2.35
CA ILE A 171 -15.11 1.52 -3.20
C ILE A 171 -15.14 3.04 -3.22
N THR A 172 -14.87 3.62 -4.39
CA THR A 172 -14.81 5.05 -4.63
C THR A 172 -16.08 5.54 -5.35
N GLY A 173 -16.27 6.86 -5.45
CA GLY A 173 -17.40 7.46 -6.15
C GLY A 173 -18.24 8.39 -5.28
N THR A 174 -19.40 8.80 -5.78
CA THR A 174 -20.30 9.73 -5.09
C THR A 174 -21.37 8.96 -4.33
N ALA A 175 -21.19 8.79 -3.02
CA ALA A 175 -22.26 8.36 -2.14
C ALA A 175 -23.16 9.56 -1.79
N LEU A 176 -24.48 9.40 -1.86
CA LEU A 176 -25.46 10.40 -1.40
C LEU A 176 -25.30 10.71 0.10
N HIS A 177 -24.76 9.77 0.89
CA HIS A 177 -24.47 9.92 2.31
C HIS A 177 -23.16 9.19 2.65
N PHE A 178 -22.24 9.86 3.35
CA PHE A 178 -21.02 9.23 3.86
C PHE A 178 -21.37 8.34 5.07
N ARG A 179 -21.43 7.03 4.85
CA ARG A 179 -21.60 6.00 5.89
C ARG A 179 -20.46 4.99 5.79
N PRO A 180 -19.28 5.37 6.30
CA PRO A 180 -18.12 4.51 6.23
C PRO A 180 -18.35 3.20 6.98
N ARG A 181 -17.93 2.08 6.38
CA ARG A 181 -17.95 0.76 7.01
C ARG A 181 -16.87 -0.14 6.41
N ILE A 182 -16.46 -1.13 7.20
CA ILE A 182 -15.57 -2.21 6.76
C ILE A 182 -16.41 -3.46 6.58
N ASP A 183 -16.52 -3.93 5.35
CA ASP A 183 -17.26 -5.15 5.00
C ASP A 183 -16.26 -6.29 4.74
N VAL A 184 -16.32 -7.36 5.52
CA VAL A 184 -15.44 -8.53 5.39
C VAL A 184 -16.17 -9.63 4.66
N PHE A 185 -15.74 -9.94 3.45
CA PHE A 185 -16.25 -11.04 2.64
C PHE A 185 -15.34 -12.24 2.80
N SER A 186 -15.90 -13.34 3.30
CA SER A 186 -15.14 -14.59 3.45
C SER A 186 -16.02 -15.83 3.25
N PRO A 187 -15.48 -16.91 2.67
CA PRO A 187 -16.15 -18.22 2.70
C PRO A 187 -16.21 -18.90 4.06
N ARG A 188 -15.36 -18.45 4.99
CA ARG A 188 -15.25 -19.01 6.35
C ARG A 188 -15.05 -17.90 7.39
N PRO A 189 -16.00 -16.95 7.52
CA PRO A 189 -15.85 -15.82 8.44
C PRO A 189 -15.72 -16.27 9.90
N GLU A 190 -16.29 -17.42 10.26
CA GLU A 190 -16.21 -18.02 11.59
C GLU A 190 -14.79 -18.37 12.04
N ARG A 191 -13.85 -18.53 11.08
CA ARG A 191 -12.44 -18.81 11.37
C ARG A 191 -11.65 -17.55 11.71
N LEU A 192 -12.19 -16.36 11.42
CA LEU A 192 -11.49 -15.10 11.66
C LEU A 192 -11.51 -14.77 13.14
N LYS A 193 -10.33 -14.47 13.73
CA LYS A 193 -10.22 -14.06 15.15
C LYS A 193 -11.04 -12.81 15.47
N CYS A 194 -11.30 -11.97 14.48
CA CYS A 194 -12.08 -10.74 14.60
C CYS A 194 -13.56 -10.92 14.25
N CYS A 195 -14.08 -12.14 14.03
CA CYS A 195 -15.47 -12.39 13.59
C CYS A 195 -16.57 -11.84 14.52
N HIS A 196 -16.21 -11.45 15.74
CA HIS A 196 -17.10 -10.85 16.74
C HIS A 196 -16.89 -9.34 16.92
N ASP A 197 -16.00 -8.71 16.15
CA ASP A 197 -15.75 -7.28 16.20
C ASP A 197 -16.96 -6.51 15.63
N ARG A 198 -17.56 -5.66 16.45
CA ARG A 198 -18.76 -4.90 16.08
C ARG A 198 -18.49 -3.75 15.11
N SER A 199 -17.22 -3.39 14.92
CA SER A 199 -16.82 -2.37 13.93
C SER A 199 -16.74 -2.94 12.51
N LEU A 200 -16.85 -4.27 12.36
CA LEU A 200 -16.75 -4.99 11.10
C LEU A 200 -18.09 -5.67 10.76
N ASN A 201 -18.48 -5.62 9.49
CA ASN A 201 -19.62 -6.40 9.00
C ASN A 201 -19.08 -7.66 8.31
N PHE A 202 -19.53 -8.85 8.72
CA PHE A 202 -19.09 -10.10 8.10
C PHE A 202 -20.15 -10.63 7.14
N TYR A 203 -19.71 -11.00 5.94
CA TYR A 203 -20.52 -11.63 4.91
C TYR A 203 -19.93 -13.00 4.57
N ASN A 204 -20.74 -14.04 4.75
CA ASN A 204 -20.41 -15.39 4.29
C ASN A 204 -20.69 -15.49 2.79
N VAL A 205 -19.64 -15.68 1.98
CA VAL A 205 -19.71 -15.76 0.51
C VAL A 205 -19.21 -17.11 0.00
N SER A 206 -19.49 -17.46 -1.25
CA SER A 206 -18.93 -18.69 -1.83
C SER A 206 -17.43 -18.56 -2.13
N PHE A 207 -16.75 -19.70 -2.24
CA PHE A 207 -15.41 -19.75 -2.81
C PHE A 207 -15.40 -19.20 -4.25
N ASP A 208 -16.42 -19.52 -5.06
CA ASP A 208 -16.54 -19.00 -6.45
C ASP A 208 -16.57 -17.46 -6.52
N TYR A 209 -17.25 -16.79 -5.58
CA TYR A 209 -17.25 -15.33 -5.50
C TYR A 209 -15.83 -14.80 -5.25
N THR A 210 -15.12 -15.44 -4.32
CA THR A 210 -13.74 -15.08 -4.00
C THR A 210 -12.83 -15.30 -5.20
N ASP A 211 -12.95 -16.44 -5.88
CA ASP A 211 -12.15 -16.80 -7.04
C ASP A 211 -12.37 -15.81 -8.21
N ASN A 212 -13.60 -15.33 -8.39
CA ASN A 212 -13.90 -14.30 -9.40
C ASN A 212 -13.16 -12.98 -9.11
N VAL A 213 -13.20 -12.50 -7.86
CA VAL A 213 -12.49 -11.29 -7.44
C VAL A 213 -10.98 -11.46 -7.63
N MET A 214 -10.42 -12.60 -7.19
CA MET A 214 -8.99 -12.87 -7.32
C MET A 214 -8.56 -13.00 -8.78
N THR A 215 -9.38 -13.62 -9.63
CA THR A 215 -9.14 -13.72 -11.07
C THR A 215 -9.08 -12.34 -11.73
N THR A 216 -9.99 -11.42 -11.34
CA THR A 216 -10.00 -10.04 -11.85
C THR A 216 -8.71 -9.30 -11.49
N ILE A 217 -8.27 -9.42 -10.24
CA ILE A 217 -7.00 -8.85 -9.75
C ILE A 217 -5.82 -9.45 -10.52
N ASP A 218 -5.79 -10.77 -10.67
CA ASP A 218 -4.70 -11.47 -11.36
C ASP A 218 -4.62 -11.07 -12.84
N MET A 219 -5.75 -10.97 -13.54
CA MET A 219 -5.79 -10.50 -14.93
C MET A 219 -5.17 -9.10 -15.08
N TYR A 220 -5.36 -8.22 -14.11
CA TYR A 220 -4.71 -6.91 -14.09
C TYR A 220 -3.20 -7.00 -13.80
N ASN A 221 -2.79 -7.98 -12.97
CA ASN A 221 -1.41 -8.12 -12.49
C ASN A 221 -0.46 -8.86 -13.42
N VAL A 222 -0.96 -9.72 -14.33
CA VAL A 222 -0.14 -10.52 -15.27
C VAL A 222 0.83 -9.66 -16.10
N GLY A 223 0.48 -8.41 -16.41
CA GLY A 223 1.33 -7.48 -17.18
C GLY A 223 2.26 -6.60 -16.33
N THR A 224 2.04 -6.51 -15.01
CA THR A 224 2.62 -5.46 -14.16
C THR A 224 3.62 -5.97 -13.13
N SER A 225 3.86 -7.29 -13.06
CA SER A 225 4.86 -7.90 -12.16
C SER A 225 5.63 -9.07 -12.77
N SER A 226 6.85 -9.26 -12.27
CA SER A 226 7.70 -10.45 -12.53
C SER A 226 7.44 -11.58 -11.53
N THR A 227 6.69 -11.30 -10.47
CA THR A 227 6.43 -12.20 -9.36
C THR A 227 5.20 -13.04 -9.66
N PHE A 228 5.41 -14.20 -10.28
CA PHE A 228 4.38 -15.23 -10.37
C PHE A 228 4.47 -16.11 -9.12
N TYR A 229 3.51 -15.98 -8.21
CA TYR A 229 3.23 -17.06 -7.27
C TYR A 229 2.31 -18.02 -7.99
N SER A 230 2.88 -19.05 -8.59
CA SER A 230 2.08 -20.15 -9.14
C SER A 230 1.38 -20.88 -8.01
N ALA A 231 0.25 -21.52 -8.30
CA ALA A 231 -0.47 -22.50 -7.47
C ALA A 231 0.35 -23.76 -7.09
N TYR A 232 1.67 -23.66 -7.01
CA TYR A 232 2.51 -24.71 -6.48
C TYR A 232 2.47 -24.63 -4.97
N GLU A 233 2.06 -25.74 -4.36
CA GLU A 233 2.44 -26.14 -3.01
C GLU A 233 3.73 -25.45 -2.56
N LEU A 234 3.67 -24.63 -1.50
CA LEU A 234 4.87 -24.03 -0.90
C LEU A 234 5.94 -25.10 -0.57
N SER A 235 5.52 -26.35 -0.33
CA SER A 235 6.38 -27.52 -0.13
C SER A 235 7.25 -27.87 -1.36
N LYS A 236 6.86 -27.43 -2.57
CA LYS A 236 7.59 -27.66 -3.83
C LYS A 236 8.34 -26.43 -4.34
N LEU A 237 8.40 -25.36 -3.56
CA LEU A 237 9.12 -24.13 -3.92
C LEU A 237 10.60 -24.40 -4.26
N ASN A 238 11.24 -25.33 -3.53
CA ASN A 238 12.64 -25.72 -3.78
C ASN A 238 12.83 -26.36 -5.17
N GLU A 239 11.90 -27.22 -5.61
CA GLU A 239 11.96 -27.83 -6.96
C GLU A 239 11.78 -26.79 -8.08
N TYR A 240 10.96 -25.76 -7.85
CA TYR A 240 10.79 -24.67 -8.80
C TYR A 240 12.04 -23.77 -8.89
N LEU A 241 12.66 -23.46 -7.74
CA LEU A 241 13.90 -22.68 -7.69
C LEU A 241 15.08 -23.42 -8.34
N ASP A 242 15.18 -24.73 -8.14
CA ASP A 242 16.21 -25.59 -8.77
C ASP A 242 16.07 -25.62 -10.29
N LYS A 243 14.84 -25.54 -10.82
CA LYS A 243 14.60 -25.47 -12.28
C LYS A 243 15.00 -24.13 -12.88
N ARG A 244 14.97 -23.02 -12.13
CA ARG A 244 15.42 -21.71 -12.62
C ARG A 244 16.93 -21.53 -12.64
N GLN A 245 17.70 -22.27 -11.83
CA GLN A 245 19.18 -22.23 -11.88
C GLN A 245 19.77 -23.02 -13.06
N ARG A 246 18.95 -23.76 -13.81
CA ARG A 246 19.38 -24.60 -14.95
C ARG A 246 19.10 -23.96 -16.33
N ILE A 247 18.71 -22.69 -16.35
CA ILE A 247 18.58 -21.85 -17.56
C ILE A 247 19.57 -20.71 -17.42
#